data_AF-A0AAJ4VI64-F1
#
_entry.id   AF-A0AAJ4VI64-F1
#
_cell.length_a   1.000
_cell.length_b   1.000
_cell.length_c   1.000
_cell.angle_alpha   90.00
_cell.angle_beta   90.00
_cell.angle_gamma   90.00
#
_symmetry.space_group_name_H-M   'P 1'
#
loop_
_entity.id
_entity.type
_entity.pdbx_description
1 polymer ?
#
loop_
_entity_poly.entity_id
_entity_poly.type
_entity_poly.pdbx_seq_one_letter_code
_entity_poly.pdbx_strand_id
1 'polypeptide(L)'
;MKNLLGVCLVLVLLLAACGKNVDGTYSNKDISITANSETGEATLHMDALESGGLFGIGANDGNIDGKVNSDDKVMTFKTEDGQDLQLNYKVKGDKLIIDSPGNGDEEVELTKE
;
A
#
# COMPACT_ATOMS: atom_id res chain seq x y z
N MET A 1 -24.78 -39.82 1.33
CA MET A 1 -24.74 -38.37 1.62
C MET A 1 -24.20 -38.14 3.04
N LYS A 2 -22.91 -38.40 3.31
CA LYS A 2 -22.34 -38.25 4.67
C LYS A 2 -21.01 -37.49 4.74
N ASN A 3 -20.44 -37.06 3.61
CA ASN A 3 -19.06 -36.56 3.57
C ASN A 3 -18.92 -35.11 3.07
N LEU A 4 -20.01 -34.33 2.93
CA LEU A 4 -19.94 -32.97 2.37
C LEU A 4 -19.75 -31.85 3.40
N LEU A 5 -19.82 -32.11 4.71
CA LEU A 5 -19.79 -31.06 5.74
C LEU A 5 -18.36 -30.66 6.19
N GLY A 6 -17.33 -31.41 5.80
CA GLY A 6 -15.94 -31.14 6.23
C GLY A 6 -15.19 -30.12 5.37
N VAL A 7 -15.62 -29.90 4.12
CA VAL A 7 -14.83 -29.12 3.13
C VAL A 7 -15.06 -27.62 3.29
N CYS A 8 -16.24 -27.17 3.71
CA CYS A 8 -16.51 -25.76 3.92
C CYS A 8 -15.74 -25.18 5.12
N LEU A 9 -15.47 -25.95 6.18
CA LEU A 9 -14.81 -25.45 7.38
C LEU A 9 -13.31 -25.13 7.16
N VAL A 10 -12.66 -25.85 6.24
CA VAL A 10 -11.24 -25.62 5.89
C VAL A 10 -11.08 -24.37 5.02
N LEU A 11 -12.09 -24.04 4.20
CA LEU A 11 -12.09 -22.81 3.39
C LEU A 11 -12.23 -21.53 4.26
N VAL A 12 -12.92 -21.58 5.40
CA VAL A 12 -13.07 -20.40 6.29
C VAL A 12 -11.76 -20.06 7.01
N LEU A 13 -10.89 -21.04 7.26
CA LEU A 13 -9.59 -20.81 7.92
C LEU A 13 -8.53 -20.20 6.97
N LEU A 14 -8.70 -20.33 5.66
CA LEU A 14 -7.83 -19.67 4.67
C LEU A 14 -8.15 -18.17 4.49
N LEU A 15 -9.33 -17.71 4.89
CA LEU A 15 -9.67 -16.27 4.87
C LEU A 15 -9.04 -15.47 6.02
N ALA A 16 -8.54 -16.13 7.06
CA ALA A 16 -7.92 -15.46 8.21
C ALA A 16 -6.46 -15.04 7.96
N ALA A 17 -5.85 -15.45 6.85
CA ALA A 17 -4.45 -15.14 6.52
C ALA A 17 -4.29 -13.88 5.64
N CYS A 18 -5.38 -13.24 5.21
CA CYS A 18 -5.30 -12.06 4.34
C CYS A 18 -5.48 -10.75 5.13
N GLY A 19 -4.39 -9.99 5.29
CA GLY A 19 -4.44 -8.54 5.10
C GLY A 19 -4.50 -7.61 6.32
N LYS A 20 -4.16 -8.07 7.53
CA LYS A 20 -4.03 -7.12 8.66
C LYS A 20 -2.76 -6.26 8.56
N ASN A 21 -1.66 -6.88 8.16
CA ASN A 21 -0.36 -6.26 8.15
C ASN A 21 -0.01 -5.82 6.74
N VAL A 22 0.34 -4.53 6.63
CA VAL A 22 0.84 -3.91 5.41
C VAL A 22 2.31 -4.23 5.17
N ASP A 23 2.93 -5.05 6.01
CA ASP A 23 4.36 -5.35 5.95
C ASP A 23 4.79 -5.93 4.61
N GLY A 24 5.92 -5.43 4.11
CA GLY A 24 6.58 -5.88 2.89
C GLY A 24 6.74 -4.80 1.85
N THR A 25 7.24 -5.21 0.68
CA THR A 25 7.43 -4.36 -0.49
C THR A 25 6.32 -4.65 -1.51
N TYR A 26 5.68 -3.59 -1.99
CA TYR A 26 4.64 -3.64 -3.01
C TYR A 26 5.05 -2.73 -4.15
N SER A 27 4.98 -3.21 -5.39
CA SER A 27 5.41 -2.46 -6.55
C SER A 27 4.42 -2.56 -7.70
N ASN A 28 4.51 -1.58 -8.59
CA ASN A 28 3.98 -1.65 -9.95
C ASN A 28 5.07 -1.12 -10.90
N LYS A 29 4.69 -0.79 -12.14
CA LYS A 29 5.63 -0.31 -13.17
C LYS A 29 6.16 1.12 -12.94
N ASP A 30 5.58 1.87 -12.00
CA ASP A 30 5.81 3.31 -11.82
C ASP A 30 6.37 3.62 -10.41
N ILE A 31 5.93 2.89 -9.39
CA ILE A 31 6.27 3.13 -7.98
C ILE A 31 6.46 1.82 -7.20
N SER A 32 7.16 1.93 -6.08
CA SER A 32 7.29 0.87 -5.06
C SER A 32 7.11 1.45 -3.66
N ILE A 33 6.44 0.71 -2.77
CA ILE A 33 6.28 1.06 -1.37
C ILE A 33 6.75 -0.10 -0.52
N THR A 34 7.71 0.18 0.36
CA THR A 34 8.08 -0.72 1.46
C THR A 34 7.47 -0.22 2.74
N ALA A 35 6.75 -1.08 3.46
CA ALA A 35 6.18 -0.75 4.76
C ALA A 35 6.62 -1.76 5.83
N ASN A 36 6.90 -1.24 7.03
CA ASN A 36 7.19 -2.02 8.22
C ASN A 36 6.35 -1.48 9.38
N SER A 37 5.28 -2.20 9.71
CA SER A 37 4.37 -1.85 10.79
C SER A 37 4.96 -2.10 12.18
N GLU A 38 5.98 -2.95 12.31
CA GLU A 38 6.67 -3.18 13.59
C GLU A 38 7.52 -1.97 13.98
N THR A 39 8.22 -1.34 13.02
CA THR A 39 9.01 -0.12 13.23
C THR A 39 8.20 1.16 13.01
N GLY A 40 7.05 1.07 12.34
CA GLY A 40 6.22 2.21 11.97
C GLY A 40 6.79 3.01 10.79
N GLU A 41 7.71 2.43 10.03
CA GLU A 41 8.42 3.06 8.93
C GLU A 41 7.81 2.67 7.59
N ALA A 42 7.85 3.60 6.64
CA ALA A 42 7.51 3.34 5.24
C ALA A 42 8.49 4.07 4.32
N THR A 43 8.73 3.53 3.14
CA THR A 43 9.54 4.16 2.10
C THR A 43 8.78 4.09 0.80
N LEU A 44 8.57 5.24 0.17
CA LEU A 44 8.00 5.37 -1.17
C LEU A 44 9.16 5.59 -2.15
N HIS A 45 9.28 4.72 -3.14
CA HIS A 45 10.15 4.88 -4.29
C HIS A 45 9.30 5.20 -5.51
N MET A 46 9.73 6.17 -6.31
CA MET A 46 9.09 6.52 -7.58
C MET A 46 10.14 6.50 -8.67
N ASP A 47 9.87 5.80 -9.75
CA ASP A 47 10.65 5.92 -10.96
C ASP A 47 10.43 7.32 -11.56
N ALA A 48 11.41 7.85 -12.30
CA ALA A 48 11.33 9.16 -12.92
C ALA A 48 10.11 9.28 -13.87
N LEU A 49 8.97 9.76 -13.35
CA LEU A 49 7.76 9.95 -14.15
C LEU A 49 7.89 11.19 -15.02
N GLU A 50 7.78 11.02 -16.34
CA GLU A 50 7.77 12.13 -17.29
C GLU A 50 6.48 12.95 -17.14
N SER A 51 6.58 14.04 -16.38
CA SER A 51 5.60 15.13 -16.26
C SER A 51 4.22 14.74 -15.73
N GLY A 52 3.98 15.00 -14.45
CA GLY A 52 2.63 14.93 -13.86
C GLY A 52 2.62 14.55 -12.39
N GLY A 53 3.60 13.75 -11.95
CA GLY A 53 3.74 13.38 -10.54
C GLY A 53 2.61 12.50 -10.01
N LEU A 54 2.92 11.30 -9.50
CA LEU A 54 1.92 10.52 -8.79
C LEU A 54 1.66 11.18 -7.43
N PHE A 55 0.40 11.25 -6.99
CA PHE A 55 -0.01 11.88 -5.71
C PHE A 55 0.33 13.37 -5.56
N GLY A 56 0.56 14.08 -6.67
CA GLY A 56 0.91 15.50 -6.66
C GLY A 56 2.36 15.78 -6.23
N ILE A 57 3.20 14.75 -6.11
CA ILE A 57 4.65 14.92 -5.92
C ILE A 57 5.27 15.13 -7.30
N GLY A 58 5.99 16.23 -7.51
CA GLY A 58 6.67 16.52 -8.78
C GLY A 58 7.62 15.40 -9.22
N ALA A 59 8.10 15.45 -10.47
CA ALA A 59 9.03 14.46 -11.00
C ALA A 59 10.29 14.38 -10.13
N ASN A 60 10.38 13.33 -9.32
CA ASN A 60 11.50 13.06 -8.44
C ASN A 60 11.82 11.57 -8.54
N ASP A 61 13.05 11.26 -8.92
CA ASP A 61 13.62 9.91 -8.91
C ASP A 61 14.29 9.72 -7.56
N GLY A 62 13.70 8.90 -6.70
CA GLY A 62 14.27 8.70 -5.38
C GLY A 62 13.37 8.01 -4.38
N ASN A 63 13.95 7.84 -3.18
CA ASN A 63 13.28 7.30 -2.02
C ASN A 63 12.80 8.43 -1.12
N ILE A 64 11.54 8.37 -0.73
CA ILE A 64 10.92 9.26 0.23
C ILE A 64 10.64 8.45 1.49
N ASP A 65 11.29 8.82 2.58
CA ASP A 65 11.03 8.25 3.88
C ASP A 65 9.69 8.74 4.44
N GLY A 66 9.01 7.83 5.12
CA GLY A 66 7.69 8.03 5.65
C GLY A 66 7.42 7.17 6.87
N LYS A 67 6.18 7.25 7.33
CA LYS A 67 5.67 6.49 8.46
C LYS A 67 4.41 5.77 8.06
N VAL A 68 4.18 4.60 8.65
CA VAL A 68 2.94 3.86 8.49
C VAL A 68 2.20 3.78 9.81
N ASN A 69 0.93 4.19 9.79
CA ASN A 69 -0.01 3.97 10.87
C ASN A 69 -0.97 2.85 10.45
N SER A 70 -0.75 1.65 11.02
CA SER A 70 -1.53 0.46 10.67
C SER A 70 -2.92 0.43 11.27
N ASP A 71 -3.15 1.20 12.32
CA ASP A 71 -4.45 1.30 12.98
C ASP A 71 -5.38 2.20 12.16
N ASP A 72 -4.88 3.36 11.74
CA ASP A 72 -5.65 4.34 10.96
C ASP A 72 -5.64 4.06 9.45
N LYS A 73 -4.83 3.09 8.99
CA LYS A 73 -4.64 2.77 7.57
C LYS A 73 -4.17 3.96 6.73
N VAL A 74 -3.22 4.71 7.29
CA VAL A 74 -2.61 5.89 6.66
C VAL A 74 -1.09 5.72 6.60
N MET A 75 -0.49 6.08 5.47
CA MET A 75 0.94 6.33 5.34
C MET A 75 1.20 7.82 5.18
N THR A 76 2.26 8.32 5.81
CA THR A 76 2.66 9.72 5.72
C THR A 76 4.08 9.82 5.18
N PHE A 77 4.27 10.53 4.08
CA PHE A 77 5.56 10.72 3.43
C PHE A 77 5.96 12.20 3.48
N LYS A 78 7.23 12.48 3.76
CA LYS A 78 7.72 13.87 3.80
C LYS A 78 8.18 14.31 2.42
N THR A 79 7.44 15.22 1.81
CA THR A 79 7.83 15.81 0.53
C THR A 79 8.99 16.80 0.71
N GLU A 80 9.71 17.08 -0.38
CA GLU A 80 10.83 18.04 -0.37
C GLU A 80 10.39 19.47 0.01
N ASP A 81 9.13 19.82 -0.28
CA ASP A 81 8.53 21.10 0.09
C ASP A 81 8.21 21.21 1.60
N GLY A 82 8.54 20.18 2.38
CA GLY A 82 8.30 20.12 3.82
C GLY A 82 6.84 19.84 4.18
N GLN A 83 6.00 19.47 3.21
CA GLN A 83 4.61 19.07 3.43
C GLN A 83 4.51 17.56 3.63
N ASP A 84 3.62 17.14 4.51
CA ASP A 84 3.29 15.74 4.74
C ASP A 84 2.26 15.28 3.71
N LEU A 85 2.65 14.35 2.84
CA LEU A 85 1.72 13.64 1.96
C LEU A 85 1.09 12.48 2.74
N GLN A 86 -0.22 12.53 2.93
CA GLN A 86 -0.97 11.45 3.56
C GLN A 86 -1.69 10.60 2.51
N LEU A 87 -1.44 9.29 2.55
CA LEU A 87 -2.02 8.30 1.66
C LEU A 87 -2.82 7.29 2.46
N ASN A 88 -4.13 7.21 2.23
CA ASN A 88 -4.96 6.14 2.78
C ASN A 88 -4.70 4.86 1.99
N TYR A 89 -4.71 3.71 2.67
CA TYR A 89 -4.44 2.44 2.00
C TYR A 89 -5.35 1.30 2.46
N LYS A 90 -5.46 0.28 1.61
CA LYS A 90 -6.18 -0.97 1.89
C LYS A 90 -5.32 -2.16 1.44
N VAL A 91 -5.19 -3.18 2.28
CA VAL A 91 -4.51 -4.43 1.93
C VAL A 91 -5.55 -5.49 1.55
N LYS A 92 -5.43 -6.06 0.35
CA LYS A 92 -6.32 -7.13 -0.16
C LYS A 92 -5.49 -8.30 -0.68
N GLY A 93 -5.23 -9.28 0.17
CA GLY A 93 -4.31 -10.38 -0.17
C GLY A 93 -2.92 -9.82 -0.44
N ASP A 94 -2.40 -10.08 -1.64
CA ASP A 94 -1.08 -9.61 -2.08
C ASP A 94 -1.13 -8.21 -2.72
N LYS A 95 -2.25 -7.49 -2.61
CA LYS A 95 -2.39 -6.14 -3.16
C LYS A 95 -2.39 -5.07 -2.08
N LEU A 96 -1.70 -3.97 -2.35
CA LEU A 96 -1.81 -2.70 -1.64
C LEU A 96 -2.52 -1.69 -2.54
N ILE A 97 -3.68 -1.20 -2.08
CA ILE A 97 -4.51 -0.23 -2.80
C ILE A 97 -4.37 1.11 -2.10
N ILE A 98 -3.99 2.15 -2.82
CA ILE A 98 -3.75 3.49 -2.29
C ILE A 98 -4.79 4.45 -2.86
N ASP A 99 -5.48 5.18 -1.99
CA ASP A 99 -6.47 6.16 -2.39
C ASP A 99 -5.74 7.50 -2.69
N SER A 100 -5.81 7.99 -3.94
CA SER A 100 -5.15 9.24 -4.33
C SER A 100 -5.83 10.46 -3.70
N PRO A 101 -5.10 11.33 -2.97
CA PRO A 101 -5.70 12.54 -2.41
C PRO A 101 -5.88 13.60 -3.51
N GLY A 102 -7.12 13.81 -3.95
CA GLY A 102 -7.53 15.12 -4.45
C GLY A 102 -8.14 15.23 -5.85
N ASN A 103 -8.22 14.18 -6.68
CA ASN A 103 -8.94 14.27 -7.96
C ASN A 103 -9.38 12.88 -8.47
N GLY A 104 -10.67 12.57 -8.35
CA GLY A 104 -11.29 11.36 -8.93
C GLY A 104 -11.04 10.08 -8.14
N ASP A 105 -11.94 9.12 -8.27
CA ASP A 105 -11.89 7.79 -7.64
C ASP A 105 -10.74 6.90 -8.17
N GLU A 106 -9.56 7.49 -8.43
CA GLU A 106 -8.40 6.78 -8.94
C GLU A 106 -7.63 6.14 -7.77
N GLU A 107 -7.83 4.84 -7.60
CA GLU A 107 -7.04 3.98 -6.72
C GLU A 107 -5.76 3.53 -7.45
N VAL A 108 -4.61 3.62 -6.77
CA VAL A 108 -3.36 3.03 -7.25
C VAL A 108 -3.22 1.63 -6.66
N GLU A 109 -3.18 0.62 -7.51
CA GLU A 109 -2.93 -0.76 -7.08
C GLU A 109 -1.45 -1.13 -7.22
N LEU A 110 -0.87 -1.68 -6.15
CA LEU A 110 0.46 -2.26 -6.09
C LEU A 110 0.36 -3.74 -5.72
N THR A 111 1.31 -4.54 -6.19
CA THR A 111 1.36 -5.98 -5.91
C THR A 111 2.59 -6.31 -5.07
N LYS A 112 2.42 -7.18 -4.08
CA LYS A 112 3.48 -7.64 -3.21
C LYS A 112 4.53 -8.43 -4.01
N GLU A 113 5.80 -8.19 -3.72
CA GLU A 113 6.94 -8.94 -4.28
C GLU A 113 7.13 -10.32 -3.64
#